data_AF-A0A0C2D894-F1
#
_entry.id   AF-A0A0C2D894-F1
#
_cell.length_a   1.000
_cell.length_b   1.000
_cell.length_c   1.000
_cell.angle_alpha   90.00
_cell.angle_beta   90.00
_cell.angle_gamma   90.00
#
_symmetry.space_group_name_H-M   'P 1'
#
loop_
_entity.id
_entity.type
_entity.pdbx_description
1 polymer ?
#
loop_
_entity_poly.entity_id
_entity_poly.type
_entity_poly.pdbx_seq_one_letter_code
_entity_poly.pdbx_strand_id
1 'polypeptide(L)'
;MDHRQVTLVRNCWRENSVNRPSTDFICEQIKELMTSAGHTNLMDHLFAILEDHTISLEQEVEDRSKELMEEKKKADILLARMLPRCGW
;
A
#
# COMPACT_ATOMS: atom_id res chain seq x y z
N MET A 1 -8.63 10.83 16.60
CA MET A 1 -9.99 10.32 16.88
C MET A 1 -10.98 11.12 16.08
N ASP A 2 -11.80 10.47 15.27
CA ASP A 2 -12.78 11.14 14.41
C ASP A 2 -13.84 11.87 15.27
N HIS A 3 -14.04 13.16 15.01
CA HIS A 3 -15.01 14.01 15.70
C HIS A 3 -16.45 13.43 15.61
N ARG A 4 -16.75 12.67 14.57
CA ARG A 4 -18.05 12.01 14.38
C ARG A 4 -18.26 10.86 15.37
N GLN A 5 -17.23 10.09 15.70
CA GLN A 5 -17.30 9.01 16.69
C GLN A 5 -17.59 9.57 18.10
N VAL A 6 -16.90 10.65 18.47
CA VAL A 6 -17.10 11.32 19.77
C VAL A 6 -18.53 11.86 19.91
N THR A 7 -19.07 12.41 18.81
CA THR A 7 -20.44 12.93 18.76
C THR A 7 -21.47 11.81 18.93
N LEU A 8 -21.27 10.66 18.28
CA LEU A 8 -22.15 9.50 18.42
C LEU A 8 -22.16 8.98 19.87
N VAL A 9 -20.99 8.81 20.48
CA VAL A 9 -20.85 8.36 21.88
C VAL A 9 -21.57 9.31 22.84
N ARG A 10 -21.45 10.63 22.63
CA ARG A 10 -22.14 11.64 23.45
C ARG A 10 -23.66 11.54 23.33
N ASN A 11 -24.18 11.26 22.13
CA ASN A 11 -25.62 11.10 21.93
C ASN A 11 -26.17 9.83 22.60
N CYS A 12 -25.39 8.75 22.64
CA CYS A 12 -25.76 7.52 23.36
C CYS A 12 -25.81 7.72 24.89
N TRP A 13 -25.05 8.68 25.43
CA TRP A 13 -24.96 8.96 26.87
C TRP A 13 -25.90 10.06 27.38
N ARG A 14 -26.99 10.37 26.65
CA ARG A 14 -27.96 11.38 27.13
C ARG A 14 -28.67 10.91 28.40
N GLU A 15 -28.85 11.81 29.35
CA GLU A 15 -29.40 11.52 30.68
C GLU A 15 -30.85 10.97 30.59
N ASN A 16 -31.66 11.56 29.72
CA ASN A 16 -33.00 11.06 29.41
C ASN A 16 -32.92 9.91 28.38
N SER A 17 -33.49 8.75 28.73
CA SER A 17 -33.52 7.55 27.89
C SER A 17 -34.24 7.77 26.55
N VAL A 18 -35.27 8.62 26.51
CA VAL A 18 -36.05 8.93 25.30
C VAL A 18 -35.23 9.71 24.27
N ASN A 19 -34.22 10.46 24.74
CA ASN A 19 -33.38 11.26 23.87
C ASN A 19 -32.18 10.47 23.32
N ARG A 20 -31.98 9.23 23.77
CA ARG A 20 -30.91 8.36 23.26
C ARG A 20 -31.34 7.79 21.90
N PRO A 21 -30.42 7.72 20.92
CA PRO A 21 -30.72 7.05 19.67
C PRO A 21 -31.04 5.56 19.89
N SER A 22 -31.91 5.01 19.04
CA SER A 22 -32.18 3.58 19.02
C SER A 22 -30.93 2.77 18.68
N THR A 23 -30.83 1.55 19.17
CA THR A 23 -29.75 0.61 18.85
C THR A 23 -29.59 0.38 17.35
N ASP A 24 -30.71 0.35 16.62
CA ASP A 24 -30.69 0.18 15.16
C ASP A 24 -30.04 1.37 14.46
N PHE A 25 -30.38 2.58 14.89
CA PHE A 25 -29.80 3.82 14.39
C PHE A 25 -28.31 3.94 14.74
N ILE A 26 -27.90 3.50 15.94
CA ILE A 26 -26.50 3.46 16.32
C ILE A 26 -25.72 2.50 15.41
N CYS A 27 -26.27 1.31 15.13
CA CYS A 27 -25.66 0.34 14.22
C CYS A 27 -25.52 0.89 12.79
N GLU A 28 -26.52 1.59 12.29
CA GLU A 28 -26.48 2.23 10.96
C GLU A 28 -25.42 3.34 10.90
N GLN A 29 -25.38 4.21 11.90
CA GLN A 29 -24.38 5.28 12.01
C GLN A 29 -22.96 4.70 12.13
N ILE A 30 -22.75 3.63 12.89
CA ILE A 30 -21.43 2.98 12.99
C ILE A 30 -21.03 2.38 11.63
N LYS A 31 -21.94 1.73 10.91
CA LYS A 31 -21.67 1.22 9.56
C LYS A 31 -21.29 2.34 8.60
N GLU A 32 -22.03 3.44 8.60
CA GLU A 32 -21.73 4.60 7.75
C GLU A 32 -20.37 5.22 8.10
N LEU A 33 -20.04 5.32 9.40
CA LEU A 33 -18.72 5.79 9.85
C LEU A 33 -17.60 4.85 9.41
N MET A 34 -17.81 3.52 9.46
CA MET A 34 -16.83 2.54 9.00
C MET A 34 -16.62 2.59 7.47
N THR A 35 -17.70 2.77 6.70
CA THR A 35 -17.65 2.91 5.24
C THR A 35 -17.01 4.23 4.81
N SER A 36 -17.31 5.33 5.50
CA SER A 36 -16.78 6.67 5.17
C SER A 36 -15.36 6.92 5.65
N ALA A 37 -14.92 6.25 6.73
CA ALA A 37 -13.55 6.37 7.25
C ALA A 37 -12.51 5.59 6.43
N GLY A 38 -12.90 4.95 5.32
CA GLY A 38 -11.94 4.23 4.48
C GLY A 38 -11.25 3.10 5.22
N HIS A 39 -11.91 2.46 6.20
CA HIS A 39 -11.49 1.15 6.69
C HIS A 39 -11.82 0.13 5.61
N THR A 40 -10.98 0.20 4.57
CA THR A 40 -10.56 -0.82 3.63
C THR A 40 -11.33 -2.11 3.83
N ASN A 41 -12.20 -2.38 2.87
CA ASN A 41 -12.66 -3.74 2.65
C ASN A 41 -11.39 -4.62 2.63
N LEU A 42 -11.43 -5.84 3.20
CA LEU A 42 -10.26 -6.73 3.24
C LEU A 42 -9.51 -6.77 1.89
N MET A 43 -10.27 -6.68 0.81
CA MET A 43 -9.81 -6.57 -0.56
C MET A 43 -8.90 -5.36 -0.83
N ASP A 44 -9.23 -4.16 -0.36
CA ASP A 44 -8.42 -2.95 -0.54
C ASP A 44 -7.08 -3.06 0.20
N HIS A 45 -7.10 -3.67 1.40
CA HIS A 45 -5.88 -3.93 2.15
C HIS A 45 -4.97 -4.94 1.43
N LEU A 46 -5.56 -6.02 0.90
CA LEU A 46 -4.82 -7.00 0.10
C LEU A 46 -4.27 -6.38 -1.20
N PHE A 47 -5.03 -5.50 -1.86
CA PHE A 47 -4.56 -4.79 -3.05
C PHE A 47 -3.37 -3.87 -2.74
N ALA A 48 -3.43 -3.11 -1.64
CA ALA A 48 -2.32 -2.26 -1.23
C ALA A 48 -1.03 -3.07 -0.96
N ILE A 49 -1.16 -4.23 -0.31
CA ILE A 49 -0.03 -5.14 -0.08
C ILE A 49 0.53 -5.67 -1.41
N LEU A 50 -0.35 -6.10 -2.33
CA LEU A 50 0.07 -6.60 -3.65
C LEU A 50 0.78 -5.53 -4.48
N GLU A 51 0.28 -4.30 -4.46
CA GLU A 51 0.88 -3.17 -5.18
C GLU A 51 2.27 -2.84 -4.63
N ASP A 52 2.43 -2.74 -3.30
CA ASP A 52 3.72 -2.51 -2.65
C ASP A 52 4.75 -3.60 -2.98
N HIS A 53 4.34 -4.87 -2.91
CA HIS A 53 5.21 -5.98 -3.31
C HIS A 53 5.60 -5.92 -4.79
N THR A 54 4.66 -5.57 -5.66
CA THR A 54 4.94 -5.45 -7.11
C THR A 54 5.97 -4.36 -7.37
N ILE A 55 5.78 -3.18 -6.77
CA ILE A 55 6.71 -2.04 -6.88
C ILE A 55 8.09 -2.43 -6.36
N SER A 56 8.17 -3.06 -5.19
CA SER A 56 9.45 -3.48 -4.61
C SER A 56 10.20 -4.49 -5.48
N LEU A 57 9.47 -5.44 -6.09
CA LEU A 57 10.07 -6.45 -6.97
C LEU A 57 10.54 -5.84 -8.29
N GLU A 58 9.78 -4.92 -8.86
CA GLU A 58 10.18 -4.17 -10.06
C GLU A 58 11.48 -3.40 -9.82
N GLN A 59 11.60 -2.73 -8.68
CA GLN A 59 12.83 -2.01 -8.31
C GLN A 59 14.02 -2.98 -8.15
N GLU A 60 13.84 -4.11 -7.47
CA GLU A 60 14.92 -5.09 -7.29
C GLU A 60 15.41 -5.65 -8.63
N VAL A 61 14.48 -5.92 -9.56
CA VAL A 61 14.81 -6.40 -10.90
C VAL A 61 15.59 -5.34 -11.69
N GLU A 62 15.16 -4.08 -11.62
CA GLU A 62 15.86 -2.98 -12.28
C GLU A 62 17.30 -2.82 -11.74
N ASP A 63 17.47 -2.82 -10.42
CA ASP A 63 18.77 -2.68 -9.77
C ASP A 63 19.71 -3.82 -10.17
N ARG A 64 19.25 -5.08 -10.09
CA ARG A 64 20.08 -6.23 -10.51
C ARG A 64 20.39 -6.21 -12.00
N SER A 65 19.44 -5.80 -12.84
CA SER A 65 19.64 -5.69 -14.29
C SER A 65 20.72 -4.66 -14.63
N LYS A 66 20.71 -3.53 -13.91
CA LYS A 66 21.73 -2.48 -14.04
C LYS A 66 23.11 -2.98 -13.64
N GLU A 67 23.24 -3.64 -12.49
CA GLU A 67 24.51 -4.25 -12.06
C GLU A 67 25.04 -5.25 -13.09
N LEU A 68 24.17 -6.12 -13.62
CA LEU A 68 24.55 -7.11 -14.62
C LEU A 68 25.03 -6.46 -15.93
N MET A 69 24.38 -5.38 -16.37
CA MET A 69 24.81 -4.61 -17.55
C MET A 69 26.18 -3.97 -17.36
N GLU A 70 26.46 -3.44 -16.17
CA GLU A 70 27.76 -2.86 -15.84
C GLU A 70 28.87 -3.91 -15.85
N GLU A 71 28.63 -5.07 -15.24
CA GLU A 71 29.58 -6.19 -15.25
C GLU A 71 29.80 -6.74 -16.67
N LYS A 72 28.73 -6.90 -17.46
CA LYS A 72 28.84 -7.28 -18.87
C LYS A 72 29.73 -6.29 -19.64
N LYS A 73 29.52 -4.99 -19.45
CA LYS A 73 30.32 -3.95 -20.12
C LYS A 73 31.80 -4.03 -19.73
N LYS A 74 32.11 -4.28 -18.45
CA LYS A 74 33.49 -4.49 -17.99
C LYS A 74 34.11 -5.73 -18.65
N ALA A 75 33.35 -6.83 -18.71
CA ALA A 75 33.77 -8.08 -19.35
C ALA A 75 34.03 -7.87 -20.85
N ASP A 76 33.14 -7.18 -21.58
CA ASP A 76 33.29 -6.89 -23.01
C ASP A 76 34.54 -6.02 -23.29
N ILE A 77 34.80 -5.01 -22.47
CA ILE A 77 36.01 -4.17 -22.58
C ILE A 77 37.27 -5.01 -22.34
N LEU A 78 37.25 -5.87 -21.33
CA LEU A 78 38.38 -6.76 -21.04
C LEU A 78 38.60 -7.74 -22.20
N LEU A 79 37.53 -8.37 -22.70
CA LEU A 79 37.58 -9.27 -23.84
C LEU A 79 38.17 -8.59 -25.07
N ALA A 80 37.74 -7.35 -25.37
CA ALA A 80 38.28 -6.56 -26.47
C ALA A 80 39.78 -6.23 -26.31
N ARG A 81 40.29 -6.16 -25.08
CA ARG A 81 41.73 -6.00 -24.81
C ARG A 81 42.51 -7.31 -24.89
N MET A 82 41.88 -8.42 -24.55
CA MET A 82 42.50 -9.75 -24.53
C MET A 82 42.51 -10.42 -25.90
N LEU A 83 41.56 -10.09 -26.77
CA LEU A 83 41.54 -10.60 -28.14
C LEU A 83 42.54 -9.80 -29.01
N PRO A 84 43.44 -10.48 -29.76
CA PRO A 84 44.27 -9.81 -30.75
C PRO A 84 43.36 -9.10 -31.75
N ARG A 85 43.75 -7.91 -32.23
CA ARG A 85 43.09 -7.31 -33.40
C ARG A 85 43.21 -8.31 -34.54
N CYS A 86 42.10 -8.95 -34.92
CA CYS A 86 42.05 -9.84 -36.07
C CYS A 86 42.38 -9.02 -37.31
N GLY A 87 43.67 -9.03 -37.68
CA GLY A 87 44.14 -8.67 -39.01
C GLY A 87 44.25 -9.96 -39.81
N TRP A 88 43.22 -10.22 -40.61
CA TRP A 88 43.27 -11.04 -41.82
C TRP A 88 42.36 -10.38 -42.85
#